data_AF-A0A9X8N3G6-F1
#
_entry.id   AF-A0A9X8N3G6-F1
#
_cell.length_a   1.000
_cell.length_b   1.000
_cell.length_c   1.000
_cell.angle_alpha   90.00
_cell.angle_beta   90.00
_cell.angle_gamma   90.00
#
_symmetry.space_group_name_H-M   'P 1'
#
loop_
_entity.id
_entity.type
_entity.pdbx_description
1 polymer ?
#
loop_
_entity_poly.entity_id
_entity_poly.type
_entity_poly.pdbx_seq_one_letter_code
_entity_poly.pdbx_strand_id
1 'polypeptide(L)'
;MDAGVEGVAAATAGPQKVSQSGEAMFTGVWLSRYEFHSSSRDATFEGKHHVVIVQHGNRLTVQSLPGASGNPDSPLALDLTVDRNVVTGTWVEQTAADGYYNGARYHGALQMLVEPTGRRMAGKWVRFGKDFDLNTGPSELRLMDRSTSKATLERYSKPPE
;
A
#
# COMPACT_ATOMS: atom_id res chain seq x y z
N MET A 1 -29.68 -48.99 -23.71
CA MET A 1 -29.78 -47.58 -24.13
C MET A 1 -31.25 -47.23 -23.97
N ASP A 2 -31.73 -46.55 -22.93
CA ASP A 2 -31.10 -45.62 -22.00
C ASP A 2 -31.76 -45.67 -20.61
N ALA A 3 -30.93 -45.42 -19.59
CA ALA A 3 -31.30 -45.09 -18.20
C ALA A 3 -31.82 -43.63 -18.15
N GLY A 4 -32.50 -43.09 -17.14
CA GLY A 4 -32.77 -43.44 -15.76
C GLY A 4 -33.30 -42.15 -15.12
N VAL A 5 -34.28 -42.25 -14.22
CA VAL A 5 -34.80 -41.12 -13.44
C VAL A 5 -34.01 -40.98 -12.15
N GLU A 6 -33.42 -39.83 -11.88
CA GLU A 6 -33.13 -39.36 -10.53
C GLU A 6 -32.86 -37.85 -10.54
N GLY A 7 -33.80 -37.10 -9.95
CA GLY A 7 -33.64 -35.66 -9.70
C GLY A 7 -32.69 -35.45 -8.52
N VAL A 8 -31.62 -34.70 -8.74
CA VAL A 8 -30.72 -34.24 -7.69
C VAL A 8 -30.98 -32.76 -7.43
N ALA A 9 -31.27 -32.48 -6.16
CA ALA A 9 -31.75 -31.21 -5.63
C ALA A 9 -30.83 -30.01 -5.93
N ALA A 10 -31.47 -28.86 -6.16
CA ALA A 10 -30.83 -27.57 -6.22
C ALA A 10 -30.20 -27.23 -4.85
N ALA A 11 -28.87 -27.17 -4.80
CA ALA A 11 -28.18 -26.52 -3.70
C ALA A 11 -28.33 -25.00 -3.86
N THR A 12 -29.39 -24.43 -3.29
CA THR A 12 -29.44 -23.00 -2.97
C THR A 12 -28.40 -22.73 -1.88
N ALA A 13 -27.16 -22.49 -2.29
CA ALA A 13 -26.24 -21.69 -1.48
C ALA A 13 -26.81 -20.27 -1.47
N GLY A 14 -27.66 -19.98 -0.48
CA GLY A 14 -28.05 -18.61 -0.19
C GLY A 14 -26.77 -17.79 -0.03
N PRO A 15 -26.74 -16.51 -0.46
CA PRO A 15 -25.57 -15.68 -0.22
C PRO A 15 -25.31 -15.69 1.28
N GLN A 16 -24.23 -16.35 1.69
CA GLN A 16 -23.68 -16.14 3.02
C GLN A 16 -23.52 -14.63 3.09
N LYS A 17 -24.30 -13.99 3.99
CA LYS A 17 -23.97 -12.66 4.46
C LYS A 17 -22.53 -12.79 4.93
N VAL A 18 -21.59 -12.39 4.08
CA VAL A 18 -20.28 -11.94 4.52
C VAL A 18 -20.66 -10.90 5.55
N SER A 19 -20.54 -11.27 6.82
CA SER A 19 -20.66 -10.35 7.93
C SER A 19 -19.87 -9.15 7.46
N GLN A 20 -20.54 -8.02 7.25
CA GLN A 20 -19.86 -6.77 6.96
C GLN A 20 -18.94 -6.58 8.16
N SER A 21 -17.69 -7.01 8.00
CA SER A 21 -16.60 -6.71 8.90
C SER A 21 -16.78 -5.22 9.14
N GLY A 22 -17.02 -4.82 10.39
CA GLY A 22 -17.16 -3.41 10.72
C GLY A 22 -16.10 -2.64 9.94
N GLU A 23 -16.53 -1.57 9.26
CA GLU A 23 -15.76 -0.79 8.29
C GLU A 23 -14.26 -0.90 8.58
N ALA A 24 -13.52 -1.58 7.69
CA ALA A 24 -12.14 -1.96 7.99
C ALA A 24 -11.33 -0.72 8.36
N MET A 25 -10.87 -0.67 9.62
CA MET A 25 -10.05 0.43 10.09
C MET A 25 -8.59 0.17 9.72
N PHE A 26 -8.02 1.10 8.95
CA PHE A 26 -6.65 1.04 8.45
C PHE A 26 -5.67 1.86 9.29
N THR A 27 -6.14 2.60 10.29
CA THR A 27 -5.27 3.36 11.20
C THR A 27 -4.25 2.43 11.88
N GLY A 28 -2.99 2.83 11.88
CA GLY A 28 -1.89 2.07 12.46
C GLY A 28 -0.56 2.34 11.78
N VAL A 29 0.47 1.59 12.18
CA VAL A 29 1.78 1.55 11.52
C VAL A 29 1.81 0.43 10.49
N TRP A 30 2.24 0.76 9.29
CA TRP A 30 2.34 -0.13 8.13
C TRP A 30 3.74 -0.11 7.55
N LEU A 31 4.16 -1.21 6.95
CA LEU A 31 5.33 -1.28 6.08
C LEU A 31 4.88 -1.00 4.65
N SER A 32 5.36 0.09 4.08
CA SER A 32 5.27 0.37 2.65
C SER A 32 6.47 -0.25 1.94
N ARG A 33 6.22 -0.99 0.86
CA ARG A 33 7.24 -1.61 0.00
C ARG A 33 6.87 -1.37 -1.46
N TYR A 34 7.80 -0.87 -2.25
CA TYR A 34 7.61 -0.70 -3.69
C TYR A 34 8.89 -0.99 -4.45
N GLU A 35 8.77 -1.41 -5.71
CA GLU A 35 9.92 -1.63 -6.59
C GLU A 35 9.92 -0.60 -7.71
N PHE A 36 11.10 -0.14 -8.12
CA PHE A 36 11.27 0.79 -9.22
C PHE A 36 12.53 0.50 -10.02
N HIS A 37 12.46 0.70 -11.33
CA HIS A 37 13.61 0.59 -12.21
C HIS A 37 14.34 1.94 -12.32
N SER A 38 15.65 1.94 -12.10
CA SER A 38 16.51 3.10 -12.30
C SER A 38 17.18 3.00 -13.66
N SER A 39 16.71 3.78 -14.64
CA SER A 39 17.29 3.76 -15.99
C SER A 39 18.75 4.21 -16.03
N SER A 40 19.18 5.10 -15.12
CA SER A 40 20.58 5.56 -15.06
C SER A 40 21.53 4.54 -14.43
N ARG A 41 20.99 3.59 -13.66
CA ARG A 41 21.76 2.54 -12.98
C ARG A 41 21.52 1.15 -13.57
N ASP A 42 20.65 1.06 -14.58
CA ASP A 42 20.22 -0.16 -15.26
C ASP A 42 19.91 -1.32 -14.29
N ALA A 43 19.14 -1.00 -13.25
CA ALA A 43 18.82 -1.94 -12.19
C ALA A 43 17.48 -1.62 -11.51
N THR A 44 16.84 -2.66 -10.97
CA THR A 44 15.66 -2.55 -10.13
C THR A 44 16.06 -2.40 -8.67
N PHE A 45 15.42 -1.45 -7.98
CA PHE A 45 15.61 -1.17 -6.58
C PHE A 45 14.28 -1.29 -5.84
N GLU A 46 14.38 -1.46 -4.53
CA GLU A 46 13.25 -1.49 -3.63
C GLU A 46 13.29 -0.28 -2.70
N GLY A 47 12.14 0.37 -2.51
CA GLY A 47 11.91 1.34 -1.45
C GLY A 47 11.09 0.73 -0.34
N LYS A 48 11.51 0.95 0.91
CA LYS A 48 10.78 0.54 2.12
C LYS A 48 10.60 1.71 3.07
N HIS A 49 9.42 1.82 3.66
CA HIS A 49 9.15 2.81 4.72
C HIS A 49 8.27 2.23 5.82
N HIS A 50 8.56 2.50 7.09
CA HIS A 50 7.50 2.45 8.09
C HIS A 50 6.67 3.74 7.97
N VAL A 51 5.38 3.57 7.72
CA VAL A 51 4.43 4.66 7.56
C VAL A 51 3.35 4.56 8.63
N VAL A 52 2.84 5.69 9.07
CA VAL A 52 1.59 5.75 9.85
C VAL A 52 0.44 6.07 8.90
N ILE A 53 -0.63 5.31 9.02
CA ILE A 53 -1.91 5.59 8.38
C ILE A 53 -2.84 6.20 9.43
N VAL A 54 -3.47 7.32 9.08
CA VAL A 54 -4.59 7.92 9.81
C VAL A 54 -5.80 7.94 8.90
N GLN A 55 -6.90 7.34 9.35
CA GLN A 55 -8.14 7.25 8.61
C GLN A 55 -9.20 8.22 9.15
N HIS A 56 -9.84 8.96 8.23
CA HIS A 56 -11.02 9.78 8.49
C HIS A 56 -12.10 9.47 7.45
N GLY A 57 -13.15 8.76 7.86
CA GLY A 57 -14.13 8.21 6.93
C GLY A 57 -13.47 7.29 5.90
N ASN A 58 -13.69 7.57 4.61
CA ASN A 58 -13.07 6.83 3.52
C ASN A 58 -11.70 7.37 3.07
N ARG A 59 -11.15 8.41 3.73
CA ARG A 59 -9.85 8.98 3.38
C ARG A 59 -8.74 8.45 4.29
N LEU A 60 -7.60 8.10 3.70
CA LEU A 60 -6.38 7.70 4.40
C LEU A 60 -5.28 8.73 4.13
N THR A 61 -4.75 9.31 5.20
CA THR A 61 -3.50 10.08 5.15
C THR A 61 -2.37 9.17 5.61
N VAL A 62 -1.33 9.05 4.80
CA VAL A 62 -0.20 8.17 5.07
C VAL A 62 1.08 8.97 5.04
N GLN A 63 1.93 8.81 6.05
CA GLN A 63 3.22 9.49 6.12
C GLN A 63 4.29 8.56 6.68
N SER A 64 5.50 8.62 6.12
CA SER A 64 6.67 7.99 6.74
C SER A 64 6.90 8.54 8.14
N LEU A 65 7.29 7.64 9.04
CA LEU A 65 7.82 8.05 10.33
C LEU A 65 9.22 8.66 10.14
N PRO A 66 9.64 9.59 11.02
CA PRO A 66 10.98 10.17 10.95
C PRO A 66 12.07 9.09 10.98
N GLY A 67 13.05 9.17 10.07
CA GLY A 67 14.15 8.21 10.00
C GLY A 67 13.72 6.78 9.61
N ALA A 68 12.51 6.60 9.10
CA ALA A 68 11.94 5.29 8.83
C ALA A 68 11.92 4.88 7.36
N SER A 69 12.84 5.41 6.56
CA SER A 69 13.08 4.98 5.17
C SER A 69 14.28 4.03 5.09
N GLY A 70 14.20 3.03 4.20
CA GLY A 70 15.31 2.11 3.88
C GLY A 70 16.33 2.67 2.88
N ASN A 71 15.96 3.72 2.13
CA ASN A 71 16.92 4.62 1.50
C ASN A 71 17.26 5.72 2.51
N PRO A 72 18.40 6.46 2.38
CA PRO A 72 18.68 7.59 3.28
C PRO A 72 17.43 8.48 3.39
N ASP A 73 17.19 9.09 4.55
CA ASP A 73 15.88 9.62 4.98
C ASP A 73 15.07 10.30 3.87
N SER A 74 14.21 9.51 3.21
CA SER A 74 13.41 9.90 2.05
C SER A 74 11.94 9.83 2.45
N PRO A 75 11.34 10.92 2.96
CA PRO A 75 9.96 10.89 3.44
C PRO A 75 8.99 10.64 2.30
N LEU A 76 8.06 9.70 2.53
CA LEU A 76 6.97 9.33 1.65
C LEU A 76 5.66 9.80 2.27
N ALA A 77 4.80 10.41 1.45
CA ALA A 77 3.46 10.81 1.83
C ALA A 77 2.45 10.28 0.80
N LEU A 78 1.30 9.81 1.27
CA LEU A 78 0.20 9.37 0.41
C LEU A 78 -1.12 9.97 0.89
N ASP A 79 -1.98 10.29 -0.07
CA ASP A 79 -3.35 10.70 0.14
C ASP A 79 -4.25 9.77 -0.66
N LEU A 80 -4.98 8.91 0.06
CA LEU A 80 -5.72 7.80 -0.52
C LEU A 80 -7.19 7.86 -0.12
N THR A 81 -8.02 7.23 -0.92
CA THR A 81 -9.43 6.99 -0.65
C THR A 81 -9.74 5.50 -0.75
N VAL A 82 -10.72 5.06 0.03
CA VAL A 82 -11.19 3.67 0.07
C VAL A 82 -12.61 3.60 -0.49
N ASP A 83 -12.83 2.67 -1.42
CA ASP A 83 -14.18 2.20 -1.79
C ASP A 83 -14.19 0.68 -1.72
N ARG A 84 -14.91 0.14 -0.72
CA ARG A 84 -14.96 -1.28 -0.39
C ARG A 84 -13.55 -1.85 -0.19
N ASN A 85 -13.07 -2.66 -1.14
CA ASN A 85 -11.75 -3.30 -1.10
C ASN A 85 -10.75 -2.64 -2.06
N VAL A 86 -11.06 -1.47 -2.62
CA VAL A 86 -10.17 -0.70 -3.48
C VAL A 86 -9.62 0.49 -2.70
N VAL A 87 -8.30 0.70 -2.78
CA VAL A 87 -7.62 1.89 -2.25
C VAL A 87 -6.90 2.58 -3.39
N THR A 88 -7.18 3.86 -3.59
CA THR A 88 -6.60 4.64 -4.69
C THR A 88 -6.26 6.06 -4.26
N GLY A 89 -5.27 6.67 -4.90
CA GLY A 89 -4.94 8.07 -4.65
C GLY A 89 -3.58 8.46 -5.19
N THR A 90 -2.91 9.37 -4.49
CA THR A 90 -1.62 9.94 -4.91
C THR A 90 -0.53 9.68 -3.90
N TRP A 91 0.71 9.73 -4.36
CA TRP A 91 1.89 9.63 -3.52
C TRP A 91 2.90 10.71 -3.92
N VAL A 92 3.70 11.14 -2.94
CA VAL A 92 4.84 12.03 -3.11
C VAL A 92 5.98 11.49 -2.27
N GLU A 93 7.17 11.42 -2.85
CA GLU A 93 8.40 11.08 -2.15
C GLU A 93 9.44 12.16 -2.39
N GLN A 94 10.12 12.55 -1.33
CA GLN A 94 11.26 13.45 -1.38
C GLN A 94 12.50 12.62 -1.08
N THR A 95 13.39 12.41 -2.04
CA THR A 95 14.61 11.62 -1.77
C THR A 95 15.56 12.40 -0.87
N ALA A 96 16.41 11.72 -0.14
CA ALA A 96 17.44 12.36 0.68
C ALA A 96 18.34 13.31 -0.13
N ALA A 97 18.67 14.44 0.48
CA ALA A 97 19.51 15.48 -0.12
C ALA A 97 20.95 15.03 -0.34
N ASP A 98 21.48 14.18 0.54
CA ASP A 98 22.82 13.58 0.47
C ASP A 98 22.84 12.23 -0.27
N GLY A 99 21.70 11.79 -0.81
CA GLY A 99 21.56 10.53 -1.54
C GLY A 99 21.82 10.64 -3.05
N TYR A 100 21.79 9.48 -3.73
CA TYR A 100 22.02 9.40 -5.19
C TYR A 100 21.09 10.31 -6.02
N TYR A 101 19.85 10.47 -5.58
CA TYR A 101 18.85 11.29 -6.26
C TYR A 101 18.83 12.76 -5.77
N ASN A 102 19.76 13.15 -4.88
CA ASN A 102 20.07 14.54 -4.50
C ASN A 102 18.85 15.42 -4.24
N GLY A 103 17.94 14.99 -3.36
CA GLY A 103 16.77 15.81 -3.05
C GLY A 103 15.74 15.90 -4.18
N ALA A 104 15.67 14.93 -5.10
CA ALA A 104 14.61 14.88 -6.09
C ALA A 104 13.23 14.69 -5.44
N ARG A 105 12.26 15.44 -5.95
CA ARG A 105 10.85 15.28 -5.59
C ARG A 105 10.12 14.47 -6.64
N TYR A 106 9.47 13.42 -6.18
CA TYR A 106 8.85 12.41 -6.98
C TYR A 106 7.37 12.27 -6.60
N HIS A 107 6.49 12.03 -7.57
CA HIS A 107 5.06 11.91 -7.31
C HIS A 107 4.35 11.11 -8.40
N GLY A 108 3.14 10.64 -8.08
CA GLY A 108 2.33 9.87 -8.98
C GLY A 108 1.01 9.41 -8.38
N ALA A 109 0.43 8.37 -8.96
CA ALA A 109 -0.79 7.74 -8.47
C ALA A 109 -0.54 6.33 -7.97
N LEU A 110 -1.43 5.83 -7.13
CA LEU A 110 -1.38 4.51 -6.51
C LEU A 110 -2.75 3.85 -6.63
N GLN A 111 -2.79 2.58 -7.04
CA GLN A 111 -4.00 1.76 -7.15
C GLN A 111 -3.77 0.42 -6.48
N MET A 112 -4.55 0.09 -5.46
CA MET A 112 -4.38 -1.11 -4.62
C MET A 112 -5.70 -1.81 -4.32
N LEU A 113 -5.58 -3.10 -4.01
CA LEU A 113 -6.64 -3.94 -3.48
C LEU A 113 -6.33 -4.35 -2.05
N VAL A 114 -7.32 -4.28 -1.18
CA VAL A 114 -7.27 -4.73 0.21
C VAL A 114 -7.59 -6.22 0.26
N GLU A 115 -6.73 -7.00 0.91
CA GLU A 115 -6.98 -8.42 1.16
C GLU A 115 -8.10 -8.61 2.20
N PRO A 116 -8.80 -9.77 2.25
CA PRO A 116 -9.95 -9.98 3.12
C PRO A 116 -9.69 -9.73 4.62
N THR A 117 -8.46 -9.92 5.09
CA THR A 117 -8.08 -9.69 6.49
C THR A 117 -7.92 -8.21 6.84
N GLY A 118 -7.84 -7.33 5.84
CA GLY A 118 -7.54 -5.91 6.01
C GLY A 118 -6.13 -5.64 6.53
N ARG A 119 -5.21 -6.62 6.50
CA ARG A 119 -3.83 -6.48 7.00
C ARG A 119 -2.79 -6.26 5.90
N ARG A 120 -3.23 -6.28 4.64
CA ARG A 120 -2.39 -6.10 3.46
C ARG A 120 -3.17 -5.40 2.36
N MET A 121 -2.51 -4.47 1.70
CA MET A 121 -2.96 -3.83 0.47
C MET A 121 -1.88 -4.05 -0.59
N ALA A 122 -2.25 -4.54 -1.76
CA ALA A 122 -1.30 -4.81 -2.84
C ALA A 122 -1.80 -4.18 -4.15
N GLY A 123 -0.87 -3.66 -4.94
CA GLY A 123 -1.23 -2.94 -6.15
C GLY A 123 -0.03 -2.45 -6.94
N LYS A 124 -0.23 -1.35 -7.65
CA LYS A 124 0.80 -0.72 -8.47
C LYS A 124 0.80 0.79 -8.28
N TRP A 125 1.99 1.37 -8.29
CA TRP A 125 2.16 2.80 -8.47
C TRP A 125 2.33 3.12 -9.96
N VAL A 126 2.02 4.36 -10.34
CA VAL A 126 2.34 4.95 -11.65
C VAL A 126 2.93 6.33 -11.46
N ARG A 127 3.87 6.70 -12.31
CA ARG A 127 4.56 7.99 -12.27
C ARG A 127 5.08 8.38 -13.65
N PHE A 128 5.36 9.66 -13.85
CA PHE A 128 6.12 10.15 -15.00
C PHE A 128 7.61 9.80 -14.89
N GLY A 129 8.16 9.22 -15.95
CA GLY A 129 9.60 9.06 -16.14
C GLY A 129 10.25 10.30 -16.75
N LYS A 130 11.55 10.19 -16.99
CA LYS A 130 12.36 11.28 -17.55
C LYS A 130 12.09 11.52 -19.05
N ASP A 131 11.60 10.50 -19.76
CA ASP A 131 11.46 10.49 -21.23
C ASP A 131 9.98 10.61 -21.65
N PHE A 132 9.17 11.33 -20.85
CA PHE A 132 7.71 11.47 -21.04
C PHE A 132 6.95 10.13 -21.09
N ASP A 133 7.54 9.08 -20.52
CA ASP A 133 6.97 7.76 -20.37
C ASP A 133 6.24 7.61 -19.02
N LEU A 134 5.37 6.61 -18.93
CA LEU A 134 4.75 6.20 -17.67
C LEU A 134 5.48 5.00 -17.11
N ASN A 135 6.11 5.19 -15.96
CA ASN A 135 6.69 4.12 -15.18
C ASN A 135 5.66 3.56 -14.22
N THR A 136 5.65 2.25 -14.05
CA THR A 136 4.81 1.56 -13.07
C THR A 136 5.62 0.49 -12.36
N GLY A 137 5.23 0.17 -11.13
CA GLY A 137 5.88 -0.88 -10.36
C GLY A 137 4.96 -1.44 -9.28
N PRO A 138 5.27 -2.64 -8.76
CA PRO A 138 4.51 -3.21 -7.65
C PRO A 138 4.63 -2.33 -6.41
N SER A 139 3.54 -2.27 -5.64
CA SER A 139 3.46 -1.56 -4.36
C SER A 139 2.65 -2.39 -3.37
N GLU A 140 3.06 -2.35 -2.11
CA GLU A 140 2.42 -3.05 -1.01
C GLU A 140 2.42 -2.19 0.26
N LEU A 141 1.32 -2.26 1.00
CA LEU A 141 1.23 -1.83 2.40
C LEU A 141 0.90 -3.06 3.26
N ARG A 142 1.70 -3.33 4.29
CA ARG A 142 1.47 -4.43 5.24
C ARG A 142 1.34 -3.90 6.67
N LEU A 143 0.27 -4.28 7.37
CA LEU A 143 0.02 -3.83 8.74
C LEU A 143 1.08 -4.41 9.69
N MET A 144 1.75 -3.53 10.42
CA MET A 144 2.76 -3.88 11.43
C MET A 144 2.18 -3.81 12.84
N ASP A 145 1.49 -2.72 13.15
CA ASP A 145 0.86 -2.46 14.44
C ASP A 145 -0.40 -1.61 14.26
N ARG A 146 -1.47 -1.88 15.01
CA ARG A 146 -2.70 -1.05 14.98
C ARG A 146 -2.61 0.16 15.90
N SER A 147 -1.67 0.14 16.84
CA SER A 147 -1.43 1.24 17.75
C SER A 147 -0.69 2.38 17.05
N THR A 148 -1.11 3.61 17.31
CA THR A 148 -0.38 4.84 16.97
C THR A 148 0.13 5.53 18.24
N SER A 149 0.27 4.78 19.34
CA SER A 149 0.82 5.32 20.59
C SER A 149 2.24 5.83 20.39
N LYS A 150 2.66 6.83 21.18
CA LYS A 150 4.02 7.37 21.14
C LYS A 150 5.10 6.28 21.17
N ALA A 151 4.97 5.32 22.09
CA ALA A 151 5.91 4.20 22.19
C ALA A 151 5.94 3.31 20.95
N THR A 152 4.79 3.12 20.28
CA THR A 152 4.72 2.40 19.00
C THR A 152 5.40 3.19 17.89
N LEU A 153 5.12 4.50 17.77
CA LEU A 153 5.71 5.35 16.74
C LEU A 153 7.24 5.43 16.90
N GLU A 154 7.76 5.59 18.12
CA GLU A 154 9.20 5.58 18.40
C GLU A 154 9.85 4.25 18.01
N ARG A 155 9.20 3.11 18.30
CA ARG A 155 9.70 1.78 17.92
C ARG A 155 9.90 1.62 16.41
N TYR A 156 9.01 2.22 15.61
CA TYR A 156 9.03 2.12 14.15
C TYR A 156 9.67 3.34 13.45
N SER A 157 10.13 4.34 14.20
CA SER A 157 10.92 5.48 13.69
C SER A 157 12.36 5.07 13.42
N LYS A 158 12.54 4.06 12.57
CA LYS A 158 13.81 3.46 12.17
C LYS A 158 13.66 2.82 10.79
N PRO A 159 14.76 2.65 10.03
CA PRO A 159 14.72 1.99 8.74
C PRO A 159 14.13 0.57 8.84
N PRO A 160 13.26 0.16 7.90
CA PRO A 160 12.81 -1.23 7.79
C PRO A 160 13.96 -2.18 7.42
N GLU A 161 13.88 -3.42 7.90
CA GLU A 161 14.77 -4.53 7.49
C GLU A 161 14.42 -5.06 6.10
#